data_AF-A0A6A6JJC0-F1
#
_entry.id   AF-A0A6A6JJC0-F1
#
_cell.length_a   1.000
_cell.length_b   1.000
_cell.length_c   1.000
_cell.angle_alpha   90.00
_cell.angle_beta   90.00
_cell.angle_gamma   90.00
#
_symmetry.space_group_name_H-M   'P 1'
#
loop_
_entity.id
_entity.type
_entity.pdbx_description
1 polymer ?
#
loop_
_entity_poly.entity_id
_entity_poly.type
_entity_poly.pdbx_seq_one_letter_code
_entity_poly.pdbx_strand_id
1 'polypeptide(L)'
;MRPNLTHSTTLLLLSATALAAPLATRTQSWPIPSLEVHFMGHDSGLPGGQWPEAHKFNSSLAFTIAVAPNSPSIPCRAPWPEKEIPTTPLPCDADGFEFQLSPTSSGLLTETSFVLTVRKMESDP
;
A
#
# COMPACT_ATOMS: atom_id res chain seq x y z
N MET A 1 45.56 -26.94 -66.39
CA MET A 1 44.25 -26.25 -66.33
C MET A 1 43.62 -26.53 -64.97
N ARG A 2 43.46 -25.52 -64.11
CA ARG A 2 42.80 -25.65 -62.79
C ARG A 2 41.50 -24.84 -62.83
N PRO A 3 40.34 -25.39 -62.43
CA PRO A 3 39.10 -24.62 -62.35
C PRO A 3 38.99 -23.85 -61.04
N ASN A 4 38.53 -22.61 -61.14
CA ASN A 4 38.17 -21.72 -60.03
C ASN A 4 36.73 -22.03 -59.60
N LEU A 5 36.48 -22.37 -58.34
CA LEU A 5 35.14 -22.47 -57.77
C LEU A 5 34.77 -21.16 -57.06
N THR A 6 33.86 -20.40 -57.64
CA THR A 6 33.17 -19.26 -57.03
C THR A 6 32.09 -19.77 -56.07
N HIS A 7 32.22 -19.46 -54.78
CA HIS A 7 31.18 -19.70 -53.79
C HIS A 7 30.18 -18.54 -53.80
N SER A 8 28.91 -18.86 -54.01
CA SER A 8 27.79 -17.92 -53.96
C SER A 8 27.18 -17.96 -52.56
N THR A 9 27.30 -16.87 -51.82
CA THR A 9 26.81 -16.77 -50.43
C THR A 9 25.39 -16.21 -50.43
N THR A 10 24.40 -17.08 -50.20
CA THR A 10 22.99 -16.68 -50.07
C THR A 10 22.73 -16.20 -48.64
N LEU A 11 22.45 -14.91 -48.45
CA LEU A 11 21.97 -14.36 -47.18
C LEU A 11 20.48 -14.66 -47.00
N LEU A 12 20.12 -15.48 -46.00
CA LEU A 12 18.75 -15.56 -45.48
C LEU A 12 18.51 -14.41 -44.49
N LEU A 13 17.67 -13.45 -44.87
CA LEU A 13 17.12 -12.44 -43.98
C LEU A 13 15.97 -13.07 -43.17
N LEU A 14 16.24 -13.43 -41.91
CA LEU A 14 15.20 -13.76 -40.94
C LEU A 14 14.56 -12.45 -40.44
N SER A 15 13.37 -12.15 -40.94
CA SER A 15 12.52 -11.09 -40.39
C SER A 15 12.00 -11.52 -39.02
N ALA A 16 12.65 -11.06 -37.95
CA ALA A 16 12.16 -11.22 -36.59
C ALA A 16 10.97 -10.28 -36.36
N THR A 17 9.76 -10.79 -36.52
CA THR A 17 8.56 -10.16 -35.97
C THR A 17 8.60 -10.28 -34.45
N ALA A 18 9.18 -9.27 -33.79
CA ALA A 18 9.13 -9.15 -32.35
C ALA A 18 7.67 -8.97 -31.92
N LEU A 19 7.07 -10.04 -31.41
CA LEU A 19 5.75 -10.03 -30.77
C LEU A 19 5.87 -9.22 -29.48
N ALA A 20 5.52 -7.94 -29.52
CA ALA A 20 5.33 -7.14 -28.32
C ALA A 20 4.05 -7.63 -27.62
N ALA A 21 4.19 -8.62 -26.74
CA ALA A 21 3.10 -9.01 -25.86
C ALA A 21 2.80 -7.85 -24.89
N PRO A 22 1.55 -7.42 -24.74
CA PRO A 22 1.21 -6.41 -23.75
C PRO A 22 1.52 -6.97 -22.36
N LEU A 23 2.29 -6.24 -21.55
CA LEU A 23 2.43 -6.56 -20.13
C LEU A 23 1.05 -6.51 -19.48
N ALA A 24 0.53 -7.66 -19.10
CA ALA A 24 -0.70 -7.73 -18.34
C ALA A 24 -0.45 -7.06 -16.98
N THR A 25 -1.15 -5.97 -16.70
CA THR A 25 -1.17 -5.34 -15.37
C THR A 25 -1.78 -6.34 -14.40
N ARG A 26 -0.97 -6.95 -13.54
CA ARG A 26 -1.45 -7.86 -12.51
C ARG A 26 -2.04 -7.04 -11.37
N THR A 27 -3.37 -6.98 -11.27
CA THR A 27 -4.04 -6.45 -10.09
C THR A 27 -3.89 -7.44 -8.94
N GLN A 28 -3.38 -6.98 -7.80
CA GLN A 28 -3.33 -7.73 -6.55
C GLN A 28 -4.36 -7.15 -5.57
N SER A 29 -4.99 -8.01 -4.77
CA SER A 29 -5.90 -7.63 -3.70
C SER A 29 -5.45 -8.29 -2.41
N TRP A 30 -5.41 -7.51 -1.32
CA TRP A 30 -5.05 -7.97 0.01
C TRP A 30 -6.22 -7.71 0.97
N PRO A 31 -6.83 -8.75 1.56
CA PRO A 31 -7.85 -8.57 2.58
C PRO A 31 -7.30 -7.87 3.83
N ILE A 32 -8.14 -7.03 4.44
CA ILE A 32 -7.94 -6.47 5.77
C ILE A 32 -8.97 -7.14 6.69
N PRO A 33 -8.65 -8.29 7.31
CA PRO A 33 -9.64 -9.08 8.06
C PRO A 33 -10.01 -8.45 9.41
N SER A 34 -9.19 -7.54 9.93
CA SER A 34 -9.46 -6.80 11.16
C SER A 34 -9.13 -5.32 10.98
N LEU A 35 -9.99 -4.46 11.50
CA LEU A 35 -9.78 -3.02 11.64
C LEU A 35 -10.36 -2.59 12.98
N GLU A 36 -9.51 -2.09 13.85
CA GLU A 36 -9.83 -1.54 15.16
C GLU A 36 -9.48 -0.06 15.15
N VAL A 37 -10.41 0.75 15.63
CA VAL A 37 -10.23 2.20 15.74
C VAL A 37 -10.69 2.65 17.12
N HIS A 38 -9.94 3.58 17.70
CA HIS A 38 -10.27 4.17 18.99
C HIS A 38 -10.00 5.67 18.90
N PHE A 39 -11.03 6.48 19.15
CA PHE A 39 -10.96 7.93 18.96
C PHE A 39 -11.47 8.66 20.19
N MET A 40 -10.82 9.77 20.52
CA MET A 40 -11.36 10.71 21.51
C MET A 40 -12.29 11.68 20.80
N GLY A 41 -13.57 11.32 20.72
CA GLY A 41 -14.58 12.22 20.17
C GLY A 41 -14.76 13.47 21.03
N HIS A 42 -15.08 14.60 20.39
CA HIS A 42 -15.44 15.84 21.10
C HIS A 42 -16.63 15.64 22.05
N ASP A 43 -17.61 14.83 21.64
CA ASP A 43 -18.90 14.65 22.33
C ASP A 43 -19.05 13.29 23.01
N SER A 44 -17.95 12.61 23.35
CA SER A 44 -17.97 11.26 23.92
C SER A 44 -18.45 11.18 25.39
N GLY A 45 -19.38 12.07 25.78
CA GLY A 45 -20.22 11.91 26.97
C GLY A 45 -19.97 12.90 28.10
N LEU A 46 -19.04 13.85 27.96
CA LEU A 46 -18.79 14.86 28.98
C LEU A 46 -19.53 16.16 28.67
N PRO A 47 -20.28 16.74 29.63
CA PRO A 47 -20.89 18.07 29.46
C PRO A 47 -19.82 19.10 29.09
N GLY A 48 -19.98 19.73 27.91
CA GLY A 48 -19.02 20.73 27.40
C GLY A 48 -17.84 20.18 26.59
N GLY A 49 -17.79 18.87 26.32
CA GLY A 49 -16.86 18.26 25.37
C GLY A 49 -15.38 18.34 25.75
N GLN A 50 -15.08 18.54 27.05
CA GLN A 50 -13.72 18.59 27.56
C GLN A 50 -13.42 17.36 28.43
N TRP A 51 -12.50 16.54 27.94
CA TRP A 51 -11.90 15.46 28.71
C TRP A 51 -10.93 16.02 29.75
N PRO A 52 -11.00 15.61 31.04
CA PRO A 52 -9.96 15.95 32.00
C PRO A 52 -8.62 15.36 31.53
N GLU A 53 -7.51 16.09 31.75
CA GLU A 53 -6.18 15.68 31.27
C GLU A 53 -5.81 14.24 31.64
N ALA A 54 -6.16 13.79 32.85
CA ALA A 54 -5.87 12.44 33.33
C ALA A 54 -6.64 11.32 32.58
N HIS A 55 -7.69 11.66 31.84
CA HIS A 55 -8.53 10.73 31.09
C HIS A 55 -8.35 10.85 29.57
N LYS A 56 -7.48 11.75 29.12
CA LYS A 56 -7.12 11.86 27.70
C LYS A 56 -6.28 10.63 27.29
N PHE A 57 -6.53 10.15 26.08
CA PHE A 57 -5.79 9.07 25.44
C PHE A 57 -5.56 9.41 23.97
N ASN A 58 -4.53 8.81 23.39
CA ASN A 58 -4.26 8.98 21.97
C ASN A 58 -5.30 8.21 21.15
N SER A 59 -5.79 8.85 20.10
CA SER A 59 -6.50 8.17 19.03
C SER A 59 -5.59 7.09 18.41
N SER A 60 -6.19 6.01 17.93
CA SER A 60 -5.43 4.89 17.37
C SER A 60 -6.19 4.16 16.27
N LEU A 61 -5.43 3.62 15.32
CA LEU A 61 -5.88 2.69 14.31
C LEU A 61 -4.97 1.46 14.31
N ALA A 62 -5.57 0.28 14.32
CA ALA A 62 -4.87 -1.00 14.24
C ALA A 62 -5.60 -1.90 13.23
N PHE A 63 -4.86 -2.50 12.31
CA PHE A 63 -5.43 -3.43 11.34
C PHE A 63 -4.41 -4.50 10.96
N THR A 64 -4.86 -5.51 10.23
CA THR A 64 -3.97 -6.54 9.70
C THR A 64 -4.14 -6.69 8.19
N ILE A 65 -3.09 -7.09 7.48
CA ILE A 65 -3.11 -7.34 6.03
C ILE A 65 -2.85 -8.82 5.76
N ALA A 66 -3.71 -9.48 5.01
CA ALA A 66 -3.51 -10.85 4.56
C ALA A 66 -2.91 -10.87 3.13
N VAL A 67 -1.59 -11.10 3.02
CA VAL A 67 -0.88 -11.01 1.73
C VAL A 67 -0.98 -12.28 0.88
N ALA A 68 -1.14 -13.44 1.51
CA ALA A 68 -1.30 -14.73 0.86
C ALA A 68 -2.14 -15.69 1.73
N PRO A 69 -2.82 -16.67 1.12
CA PRO A 69 -3.49 -17.72 1.88
C PRO A 69 -2.51 -18.48 2.78
N ASN A 70 -2.87 -18.69 4.04
CA ASN A 70 -2.08 -19.41 5.05
C ASN A 70 -0.76 -18.72 5.48
N SER A 71 -0.50 -17.47 5.09
CA SER A 71 0.59 -16.68 5.65
C SER A 71 0.12 -15.91 6.90
N PRO A 72 1.01 -15.64 7.87
CA PRO A 72 0.70 -14.73 8.96
C PRO A 72 0.23 -13.37 8.42
N SER A 73 -0.82 -12.81 9.01
CA SER A 73 -1.25 -11.45 8.67
C SER A 73 -0.23 -10.43 9.18
N ILE A 74 -0.03 -9.36 8.43
CA ILE A 74 0.89 -8.27 8.77
C ILE A 74 0.15 -7.24 9.62
N PRO A 75 0.53 -7.04 10.90
CA PRO A 75 -0.07 -5.99 11.72
C PRO A 75 0.42 -4.59 11.29
N CYS A 76 -0.49 -3.61 11.33
CA CYS A 76 -0.19 -2.20 11.09
C CYS A 76 -0.90 -1.37 12.15
N ARG A 77 -0.19 -0.42 12.77
CA ARG A 77 -0.71 0.35 13.92
C ARG A 77 -0.20 1.78 13.90
N ALA A 78 -1.05 2.71 14.30
CA ALA A 78 -0.63 4.08 14.59
C ALA A 78 -1.44 4.66 15.75
N PRO A 79 -0.76 5.17 16.80
CA PRO A 79 -1.34 6.10 17.74
C PRO A 79 -1.07 7.55 17.32
N TRP A 80 -1.96 8.48 17.66
CA TRP A 80 -1.75 9.91 17.48
C TRP A 80 -2.54 10.74 18.51
N PRO A 81 -2.08 11.96 18.86
CA PRO A 81 -2.87 12.88 19.69
C PRO A 81 -4.22 13.19 19.04
N GLU A 82 -5.24 13.51 19.85
CA GLU A 82 -6.56 13.90 19.36
C GLU A 82 -6.45 14.96 18.24
N LYS A 83 -7.16 14.75 17.12
CA LYS A 83 -7.16 15.64 15.93
C LYS A 83 -5.83 15.76 15.17
N GLU A 84 -4.77 15.07 15.57
CA GLU A 84 -3.47 15.07 14.89
C GLU A 84 -3.26 13.82 14.03
N ILE A 85 -4.19 13.56 13.09
CA ILE A 85 -4.15 12.35 12.25
C ILE A 85 -2.84 12.32 11.43
N PRO A 86 -2.06 11.23 11.50
CA PRO A 86 -0.80 11.14 10.79
C PRO A 86 -1.06 11.01 9.30
N THR A 87 -0.55 11.97 8.53
CA THR A 87 -0.65 11.97 7.07
C THR A 87 0.63 11.54 6.38
N THR A 88 1.70 11.31 7.13
CA THR A 88 2.95 10.73 6.61
C THR A 88 2.83 9.20 6.56
N PRO A 89 3.52 8.52 5.63
CA PRO A 89 3.61 7.06 5.63
C PRO A 89 4.16 6.52 6.95
N LEU A 90 3.58 5.41 7.40
CA LEU A 90 3.89 4.73 8.65
C LEU A 90 4.21 3.26 8.35
N PRO A 91 5.27 2.70 8.93
CA PRO A 91 5.62 1.30 8.72
C PRO A 91 4.59 0.37 9.38
N CYS A 92 4.38 -0.80 8.77
CA CYS A 92 3.74 -1.93 9.42
C CYS A 92 4.79 -2.81 10.14
N ASP A 93 4.35 -3.80 10.90
CA ASP A 93 5.21 -4.76 11.62
C ASP A 93 5.80 -5.84 10.68
N ALA A 94 5.99 -5.51 9.39
CA ALA A 94 6.70 -6.31 8.41
C ALA A 94 7.44 -5.41 7.42
N ASP A 95 8.66 -5.81 7.07
CA ASP A 95 9.49 -5.08 6.13
C ASP A 95 8.82 -4.95 4.77
N GLY A 96 8.96 -3.77 4.18
CA GLY A 96 8.41 -3.47 2.87
C GLY A 96 6.89 -3.26 2.86
N PHE A 97 6.25 -3.02 4.01
CA PHE A 97 4.86 -2.59 4.08
C PHE A 97 4.71 -1.28 4.85
N GLU A 98 4.00 -0.34 4.26
CA GLU A 98 3.64 0.93 4.89
C GLU A 98 2.16 1.25 4.66
N PHE A 99 1.62 2.14 5.48
CA PHE A 99 0.30 2.69 5.30
C PHE A 99 0.27 4.19 5.53
N GLN A 100 -0.75 4.84 4.98
CA GLN A 100 -0.94 6.28 5.06
C GLN A 100 -2.43 6.59 5.21
N LEU A 101 -2.74 7.57 6.06
CA LEU A 101 -4.08 8.14 6.15
C LEU A 101 -4.11 9.45 5.35
N SER A 102 -5.13 9.62 4.53
CA SER A 102 -5.28 10.81 3.68
C SER A 102 -6.73 11.30 3.65
N PRO A 103 -6.96 12.55 3.22
CA PRO A 103 -8.31 13.07 3.06
C PRO A 103 -9.14 12.22 2.08
N THR A 104 -10.44 12.16 2.33
CA THR A 104 -11.43 11.64 1.38
C THR A 104 -11.52 12.50 0.11
N SER A 105 -12.24 12.05 -0.91
CA SER A 105 -12.42 12.78 -2.16
C SER A 105 -13.09 14.16 -2.00
N SER A 106 -13.82 14.38 -0.90
CA SER A 106 -14.38 15.68 -0.53
C SER A 106 -13.40 16.58 0.21
N GLY A 107 -12.16 16.12 0.44
CA GLY A 107 -11.13 16.84 1.20
C GLY A 107 -11.25 16.69 2.72
N LEU A 108 -12.19 15.87 3.21
CA LEU A 108 -12.38 15.67 4.65
C LEU A 108 -11.33 14.70 5.21
N LEU A 109 -10.65 15.12 6.27
CA LEU A 109 -9.76 14.29 7.09
C LEU A 109 -10.14 14.47 8.55
N THR A 110 -10.90 13.52 9.10
CA THR A 110 -11.31 13.47 10.50
C THR A 110 -11.11 12.06 11.03
N GLU A 111 -11.18 11.89 12.34
CA GLU A 111 -10.99 10.58 12.98
C GLU A 111 -11.99 9.54 12.47
N THR A 112 -13.18 9.97 12.05
CA THR A 112 -14.20 9.08 11.48
C THR A 112 -14.31 9.15 9.95
N SER A 113 -13.43 9.90 9.27
CA SER A 113 -13.48 10.07 7.81
C SER A 113 -12.10 10.30 7.23
N PHE A 114 -11.54 9.25 6.64
CA PHE A 114 -10.24 9.25 5.99
C PHE A 114 -10.17 8.12 4.96
N VAL A 115 -9.14 8.17 4.11
CA VAL A 115 -8.75 7.08 3.22
C VAL A 115 -7.53 6.39 3.81
N LEU A 116 -7.62 5.07 4.01
CA LEU A 116 -6.48 4.23 4.37
C LEU A 116 -5.83 3.70 3.08
N THR A 117 -4.59 4.10 2.83
CA THR A 117 -3.78 3.57 1.72
C THR A 117 -2.72 2.64 2.29
N VAL A 118 -2.61 1.43 1.73
CA VAL A 118 -1.55 0.46 2.07
C VAL A 118 -0.65 0.29 0.85
N ARG A 119 0.67 0.27 1.08
CA ARG A 119 1.68 0.08 0.02
C ARG A 119 2.62 -1.04 0.41
N LYS A 120 2.99 -1.83 -0.60
CA LYS A 120 4.13 -2.73 -0.54
C LYS A 120 5.30 -2.04 -1.23
N MET A 121 6.37 -1.80 -0.49
CA MET A 121 7.63 -1.29 -1.02
C MET A 121 8.36 -2.45 -1.69
N GLU A 122 8.75 -2.27 -2.94
CA GLU A 122 9.63 -3.21 -3.61
C GLU A 122 11.04 -2.97 -3.09
N SER A 123 11.65 -3.98 -2.47
CA SER A 123 13.08 -3.96 -2.19
C SER A 123 13.80 -4.19 -3.52
N ASP A 124 14.65 -3.25 -3.92
CA ASP A 124 15.54 -3.44 -5.07
C ASP A 124 16.32 -4.77 -4.88
N PRO A 125 16.39 -5.63 -5.91
CA PRO A 125 17.00 -6.96 -5.84
C PRO A 125 18.52 -6.94 -5.65
#